data_AF-A0A7K9Q9F8-F1
#
_entry.id   AF-A0A7K9Q9F8-F1
#
_cell.length_a   1.000
_cell.length_b   1.000
_cell.length_c   1.000
_cell.angle_alpha   90.00
_cell.angle_beta   90.00
_cell.angle_gamma   90.00
#
_symmetry.space_group_name_H-M   'P 1'
#
loop_
_entity.id
_entity.type
_entity.pdbx_description
1 polymer ?
#
loop_
_entity_poly.entity_id
_entity_poly.type
_entity_poly.pdbx_seq_one_letter_code
_entity_poly.pdbx_strand_id
1 'polypeptide(L)'
;PQQSLLEALSLLGSDDWEQKEKGLFSIKDLAGSHSEVLLCSLRDVCLAVTSEVTNLRSKVSYSAIVTLGELFATLKKDMDSEVDEVVRVLLQMLSNSPEFVQRAASQTLGVMVENVTPARAMTALMDMGVK
;
A
#
# COMPACT_ATOMS: atom_id res chain seq x y z
N PRO A 1 3.92 -16.28 12.03
CA PRO A 1 3.86 -15.10 11.14
C PRO A 1 3.91 -15.44 9.63
N GLN A 2 4.75 -16.39 9.16
CA GLN A 2 4.80 -16.77 7.73
C GLN A 2 3.48 -17.38 7.24
N GLN A 3 2.89 -18.31 7.98
CA GLN A 3 1.60 -18.89 7.62
C GLN A 3 0.48 -17.84 7.58
N SER A 4 0.49 -16.90 8.54
CA SER A 4 -0.45 -15.77 8.59
C SER A 4 -0.30 -14.85 7.38
N LEU A 5 0.92 -14.66 6.87
CA LEU A 5 1.16 -13.91 5.64
C LEU A 5 0.56 -14.62 4.42
N LEU A 6 0.81 -15.93 4.28
CA LEU A 6 0.24 -16.72 3.17
C LEU A 6 -1.29 -16.72 3.20
N GLU A 7 -1.88 -16.83 4.40
CA GLU A 7 -3.32 -16.72 4.59
C GLU A 7 -3.83 -15.33 4.21
N ALA A 8 -3.16 -14.26 4.64
CA ALA A 8 -3.52 -12.89 4.28
C ALA A 8 -3.49 -12.66 2.77
N LEU A 9 -2.46 -13.16 2.07
CA LEU A 9 -2.35 -13.07 0.61
C LEU A 9 -3.45 -13.89 -0.10
N SER A 10 -3.77 -15.08 0.43
CA SER A 10 -4.90 -15.89 -0.07
C SER A 10 -6.24 -15.15 0.07
N LEU A 11 -6.46 -14.48 1.20
CA LEU A 11 -7.65 -13.67 1.44
C LEU A 11 -7.77 -12.48 0.46
N LEU A 12 -6.66 -11.84 0.10
CA LEU A 12 -6.65 -10.77 -0.90
C LEU A 12 -7.01 -11.28 -2.32
N GLY A 13 -6.65 -12.53 -2.63
CA GLY A 13 -6.99 -13.18 -3.89
C GLY A 13 -8.46 -13.59 -4.05
N SER A 14 -9.28 -13.43 -3.00
CA SER A 14 -10.71 -13.78 -3.02
C SER A 14 -11.57 -12.72 -3.70
N ASP A 15 -12.66 -13.10 -4.36
CA ASP A 15 -13.65 -12.14 -4.89
C ASP A 15 -14.53 -11.52 -3.78
N ASP A 16 -14.50 -12.08 -2.57
CA ASP A 16 -15.24 -11.59 -1.41
C ASP A 16 -14.52 -10.41 -0.75
N TRP A 17 -15.16 -9.24 -0.77
CA TRP A 17 -14.61 -8.02 -0.19
C TRP A 17 -14.37 -8.10 1.32
N GLU A 18 -15.15 -8.89 2.05
CA GLU A 18 -14.94 -9.06 3.49
C GLU A 18 -13.66 -9.85 3.76
N GLN A 19 -13.35 -10.81 2.89
CA GLN A 19 -12.08 -11.54 2.94
C GLN A 19 -10.93 -10.62 2.59
N LYS A 20 -11.07 -9.78 1.56
CA LYS A 20 -10.06 -8.76 1.23
C LYS A 20 -9.79 -7.81 2.40
N GLU A 21 -10.84 -7.31 3.07
CA GLU A 21 -10.64 -6.46 4.26
C GLU A 21 -9.91 -7.18 5.40
N LYS A 22 -10.22 -8.46 5.64
CA LYS A 22 -9.50 -9.28 6.62
C LYS A 22 -8.03 -9.44 6.24
N GLY A 23 -7.74 -9.74 4.97
CA GLY A 23 -6.37 -9.85 4.46
C GLY A 23 -5.58 -8.55 4.63
N LEU A 24 -6.16 -7.41 4.26
CA LEU A 24 -5.55 -6.09 4.43
C LEU A 24 -5.27 -5.76 5.90
N PHE A 25 -6.21 -6.09 6.78
CA PHE A 25 -6.03 -5.92 8.23
C PHE A 25 -4.89 -6.80 8.75
N SER A 26 -4.81 -8.07 8.34
CA SER A 26 -3.74 -8.99 8.73
C SER A 26 -2.36 -8.52 8.25
N ILE A 27 -2.25 -7.98 7.03
CA ILE A 27 -0.98 -7.39 6.55
C ILE A 27 -0.56 -6.21 7.42
N LYS A 28 -1.50 -5.33 7.77
CA LYS A 28 -1.23 -4.18 8.64
C LYS A 28 -0.75 -4.62 10.03
N ASP A 29 -1.39 -5.62 10.61
CA ASP A 29 -1.00 -6.19 11.91
C ASP A 29 0.40 -6.83 11.85
N LEU A 30 0.71 -7.54 10.76
CA LEU A 30 2.04 -8.11 10.52
C LEU A 30 3.11 -7.02 10.32
N ALA A 31 2.78 -5.88 9.71
CA ALA A 31 3.72 -4.78 9.55
C ALA A 31 4.16 -4.20 10.90
N GLY A 32 3.24 -4.08 11.85
CA GLY A 32 3.53 -3.58 13.19
C GLY A 32 4.20 -4.59 14.12
N SER A 33 3.97 -5.89 13.91
CA SER A 33 4.40 -6.94 14.85
C SER A 33 5.54 -7.83 14.35
N HIS A 34 5.63 -8.07 13.04
CA HIS A 34 6.52 -9.06 12.41
C HIS A 34 6.98 -8.59 11.01
N SER A 35 7.48 -7.35 10.92
CA SER A 35 7.91 -6.70 9.67
C SER A 35 8.89 -7.53 8.84
N GLU A 36 9.76 -8.32 9.49
CA GLU A 36 10.74 -9.19 8.83
C GLU A 36 10.11 -10.21 7.89
N VAL A 37 8.91 -10.69 8.22
CA VAL A 37 8.19 -11.66 7.39
C VAL A 37 7.62 -10.99 6.13
N LEU A 38 7.18 -9.74 6.23
CA LEU A 38 6.75 -8.98 5.07
C LEU A 38 7.94 -8.67 4.15
N LEU A 39 9.10 -8.33 4.72
CA LEU A 39 10.31 -8.04 3.94
C LEU A 39 10.77 -9.24 3.10
N CYS A 40 10.62 -10.47 3.61
CA CYS A 40 10.95 -11.69 2.86
C CYS A 40 10.11 -11.88 1.58
N SER A 41 8.92 -11.29 1.52
CA SER A 41 7.98 -11.39 0.39
C SER A 41 7.43 -10.03 0.00
N LEU A 42 8.25 -8.98 0.14
CA LEU A 42 7.80 -7.59 0.04
C LEU A 42 7.09 -7.31 -1.27
N ARG A 43 7.69 -7.77 -2.38
CA ARG A 43 7.15 -7.56 -3.72
C ARG A 43 5.75 -8.14 -3.88
N ASP A 44 5.52 -9.36 -3.39
CA ASP A 44 4.22 -10.02 -3.49
C ASP A 44 3.17 -9.33 -2.62
N VAL A 45 3.58 -8.90 -1.42
CA VAL A 45 2.74 -8.12 -0.50
C VAL A 45 2.34 -6.80 -1.13
N CYS A 46 3.30 -6.02 -1.62
CA CYS A 46 3.05 -4.73 -2.23
C CYS A 46 2.19 -4.87 -3.48
N LEU A 47 2.42 -5.88 -4.32
CA LEU A 47 1.59 -6.14 -5.50
C LEU A 47 0.14 -6.44 -5.09
N ALA A 48 -0.07 -7.34 -4.12
CA ALA A 48 -1.40 -7.73 -3.67
C ALA A 48 -2.16 -6.59 -2.99
N VAL A 49 -1.48 -5.73 -2.23
CA VAL A 49 -2.13 -4.55 -1.61
C VAL A 49 -2.41 -3.49 -2.68
N THR A 50 -1.47 -3.24 -3.59
CA THR A 50 -1.60 -2.25 -4.67
C THR A 50 -2.75 -2.60 -5.61
N SER A 51 -2.97 -3.89 -5.93
CA SER A 51 -4.11 -4.30 -6.76
C SER A 51 -5.47 -3.96 -6.15
N GLU A 52 -5.54 -3.83 -4.82
CA GLU A 52 -6.76 -3.44 -4.11
C GLU A 52 -6.95 -1.92 -3.99
N VAL A 53 -5.94 -1.10 -4.30
CA VAL A 53 -6.06 0.38 -4.26
C VAL A 53 -7.13 0.87 -5.22
N THR A 54 -7.26 0.27 -6.40
CA THR A 54 -8.27 0.63 -7.41
C THR A 54 -9.55 -0.21 -7.31
N ASN A 55 -9.80 -0.85 -6.16
CA ASN A 55 -11.00 -1.68 -5.99
C ASN A 55 -12.29 -0.87 -6.13
N LEU A 56 -13.29 -1.44 -6.82
CA LEU A 56 -14.60 -0.80 -7.05
C LEU A 56 -15.35 -0.48 -5.75
N ARG A 57 -15.11 -1.25 -4.69
CA ARG A 57 -15.61 -0.96 -3.35
C ARG A 57 -14.67 0.03 -2.68
N SER A 58 -15.13 1.27 -2.52
CA SER A 58 -14.33 2.36 -1.94
C SER A 58 -13.81 2.05 -0.52
N LYS A 59 -14.49 1.18 0.25
CA LYS A 59 -14.02 0.74 1.57
C LYS A 59 -12.75 -0.14 1.47
N VAL A 60 -12.74 -1.09 0.53
CA VAL A 60 -11.58 -1.95 0.28
C VAL A 60 -10.42 -1.12 -0.25
N SER A 61 -10.69 -0.25 -1.23
CA SER A 61 -9.71 0.71 -1.76
C SER A 61 -9.10 1.58 -0.66
N TYR A 62 -9.94 2.19 0.19
CA TYR A 62 -9.48 2.97 1.34
C TYR A 62 -8.60 2.15 2.28
N SER A 63 -9.02 0.94 2.63
CA SER A 63 -8.27 0.05 3.50
C SER A 63 -6.89 -0.29 2.89
N ALA A 64 -6.82 -0.56 1.60
CA ALA A 64 -5.58 -0.84 0.89
C ALA A 64 -4.62 0.36 0.90
N ILE A 65 -5.14 1.57 0.67
CA ILE A 65 -4.37 2.82 0.72
C ILE A 65 -3.80 3.07 2.12
N VAL A 66 -4.59 2.84 3.17
CA VAL A 66 -4.14 2.96 4.56
C VAL A 66 -3.08 1.90 4.88
N THR A 67 -3.27 0.65 4.43
CA THR A 67 -2.27 -0.41 4.60
C THR A 67 -0.95 -0.04 3.93
N LEU A 68 -0.95 0.54 2.72
CA LEU A 68 0.28 1.03 2.09
C LEU A 68 0.96 2.14 2.91
N GLY A 69 0.19 3.04 3.52
CA GLY A 69 0.72 4.06 4.42
C GLY A 69 1.45 3.44 5.61
N GLU A 70 0.85 2.42 6.23
CA GLU A 70 1.49 1.69 7.33
C GLU A 70 2.78 0.98 6.88
N LEU A 71 2.77 0.34 5.69
CA LEU A 71 3.96 -0.30 5.13
C LEU A 71 5.09 0.70 4.90
N PHE A 72 4.81 1.90 4.37
CA PHE A 72 5.83 2.94 4.26
C PHE A 72 6.35 3.41 5.63
N ALA A 73 5.47 3.62 6.60
CA ALA A 73 5.87 4.07 7.94
C ALA A 73 6.74 3.04 8.70
N THR A 74 6.44 1.75 8.50
CA THR A 74 7.10 0.63 9.20
C THR A 74 8.37 0.16 8.49
N LEU A 75 8.30 -0.09 7.18
CA LEU A 75 9.38 -0.68 6.38
C LEU A 75 10.32 0.36 5.76
N LYS A 76 9.88 1.61 5.62
CA LYS A 76 10.72 2.77 5.27
C LYS A 76 11.50 2.55 3.97
N LYS A 77 12.83 2.70 4.00
CA LYS A 77 13.74 2.53 2.86
C LYS A 77 13.63 1.17 2.16
N ASP A 78 13.14 0.14 2.85
CA ASP A 78 12.98 -1.18 2.24
C ASP A 78 11.84 -1.15 1.19
N MET A 79 10.93 -0.17 1.27
CA MET A 79 9.88 0.07 0.27
C MET A 79 10.36 0.83 -0.98
N ASP A 80 11.64 1.25 -1.05
CA ASP A 80 12.14 2.09 -2.14
C ASP A 80 11.89 1.45 -3.54
N SER A 81 11.95 0.11 -3.65
CA SER A 81 11.70 -0.60 -4.92
C SER A 81 10.24 -0.55 -5.38
N GLU A 82 9.31 -0.27 -4.48
CA GLU A 82 7.87 -0.34 -4.72
C GLU A 82 7.24 1.04 -4.97
N VAL A 83 8.00 2.11 -4.72
CA VAL A 83 7.53 3.51 -4.79
C VAL A 83 6.87 3.84 -6.12
N ASP A 84 7.47 3.47 -7.25
CA ASP A 84 6.97 3.85 -8.58
C ASP A 84 5.58 3.27 -8.88
N GLU A 85 5.32 2.06 -8.41
CA GLU A 85 4.03 1.41 -8.61
C GLU A 85 2.97 2.04 -7.70
N VAL A 86 3.31 2.17 -6.42
CA VAL A 86 2.39 2.68 -5.41
C VAL A 86 2.00 4.13 -5.68
N VAL A 87 2.96 4.98 -6.02
CA VAL A 87 2.70 6.38 -6.41
C VAL A 87 1.69 6.46 -7.53
N ARG A 88 1.88 5.65 -8.58
CA ARG A 88 1.05 5.70 -9.79
C ARG A 88 -0.40 5.42 -9.47
N VAL A 89 -0.67 4.37 -8.69
CA VAL A 89 -2.05 4.03 -8.30
C VAL A 89 -2.64 5.05 -7.34
N LEU A 90 -1.87 5.59 -6.39
CA LEU A 90 -2.36 6.62 -5.47
C LEU A 90 -2.75 7.91 -6.20
N LEU A 91 -1.94 8.36 -7.17
CA LEU A 91 -2.27 9.51 -8.00
C LEU A 91 -3.55 9.30 -8.82
N GLN A 92 -3.75 8.11 -9.37
CA GLN A 92 -4.99 7.77 -10.06
C GLN A 92 -6.21 7.92 -9.14
N MET A 93 -6.08 7.56 -7.86
CA MET A 93 -7.16 7.67 -6.89
C MET A 93 -7.48 9.12 -6.51
N LEU A 94 -6.51 10.04 -6.56
CA LEU A 94 -6.75 11.46 -6.26
C LEU A 94 -7.74 12.13 -7.22
N SER A 95 -7.84 11.66 -8.46
CA SER A 95 -8.71 12.27 -9.48
C SER A 95 -10.07 11.57 -9.63
N ASN A 96 -10.16 10.29 -9.28
CA ASN A 96 -11.29 9.42 -9.69
C ASN A 96 -12.08 8.81 -8.52
N SER A 97 -11.84 9.25 -7.29
CA SER A 97 -12.41 8.60 -6.08
C SER A 97 -13.23 9.55 -5.23
N PRO A 98 -14.06 9.06 -4.29
CA PRO A 98 -14.69 9.89 -3.28
C PRO A 98 -13.66 10.64 -2.42
N GLU A 99 -14.02 11.81 -1.88
CA GLU A 99 -13.11 12.69 -1.13
C GLU A 99 -12.37 12.02 0.03
N PHE A 100 -13.00 11.05 0.71
CA PHE A 100 -12.35 10.35 1.82
C PHE A 100 -11.23 9.42 1.33
N VAL A 101 -11.38 8.82 0.15
CA VAL A 101 -10.34 7.99 -0.50
C VAL A 101 -9.22 8.88 -1.03
N GLN A 102 -9.57 10.01 -1.66
CA GLN A 102 -8.58 10.99 -2.10
C GLN A 102 -7.72 11.49 -0.93
N ARG A 103 -8.35 11.82 0.21
CA ARG A 103 -7.64 12.25 1.42
C ARG A 103 -6.69 11.17 1.93
N ALA A 104 -7.13 9.92 1.98
CA ALA A 104 -6.26 8.81 2.37
C ALA A 104 -5.07 8.67 1.41
N ALA A 105 -5.30 8.76 0.09
CA ALA A 105 -4.22 8.65 -0.90
C ALA A 105 -3.20 9.79 -0.75
N SER A 106 -3.66 11.04 -0.58
CA SER A 106 -2.78 12.18 -0.31
C SER A 106 -1.97 12.01 0.98
N GLN A 107 -2.60 11.51 2.04
CA GLN A 107 -1.91 11.24 3.31
C GLN A 107 -0.85 10.15 3.15
N THR A 108 -1.18 9.04 2.47
CA THR A 108 -0.23 7.96 2.21
C THR A 108 0.95 8.42 1.35
N LEU A 109 0.73 9.30 0.36
CA LEU A 109 1.82 9.92 -0.41
C LEU A 109 2.73 10.78 0.49
N GLY A 110 2.18 11.52 1.45
CA GLY A 110 2.95 12.26 2.44
C GLY A 110 3.82 11.34 3.30
N VAL A 111 3.22 10.27 3.85
CA VAL A 111 3.93 9.26 4.66
C VAL A 111 5.06 8.61 3.86
N MET A 112 4.82 8.30 2.58
CA MET A 112 5.85 7.77 1.70
C MET A 112 7.04 8.72 1.62
N VAL A 113 6.82 9.99 1.28
CA VAL A 113 7.90 11.00 1.13
C VAL A 113 8.73 11.14 2.41
N GLU A 114 8.09 11.01 3.58
CA GLU A 114 8.75 11.11 4.89
C GLU A 114 9.61 9.87 5.25
N ASN A 115 9.33 8.69 4.68
CA ASN A 115 9.91 7.42 5.15
C ASN A 115 10.80 6.70 4.12
N VAL A 116 10.68 6.99 2.83
CA VAL A 116 11.57 6.44 1.79
C VAL A 116 12.90 7.21 1.74
N THR A 117 13.89 6.74 1.00
CA THR A 117 15.14 7.50 0.88
C THR A 117 14.93 8.84 0.15
N PRO A 118 15.67 9.92 0.50
CA PRO A 118 15.51 11.22 -0.14
C PRO A 118 15.68 11.19 -1.67
N ALA A 119 16.60 10.38 -2.17
CA ALA A 119 16.81 10.21 -3.61
C ALA A 119 15.58 9.58 -4.28
N ARG A 120 14.96 8.59 -3.63
CA ARG A 120 13.76 7.91 -4.12
C ARG A 120 12.53 8.81 -4.08
N ALA A 121 12.35 9.58 -3.00
CA ALA A 121 11.30 10.58 -2.89
C ALA A 121 11.43 11.66 -3.98
N MET A 122 12.63 12.19 -4.19
CA MET A 122 12.90 13.20 -5.22
C MET A 122 12.58 12.67 -6.63
N THR A 123 13.07 11.47 -6.95
CA THR A 123 12.81 10.84 -8.25
C THR A 123 11.32 10.66 -8.49
N ALA A 124 10.60 10.12 -7.49
CA ALA A 124 9.16 9.93 -7.58
C ALA A 124 8.42 11.27 -7.79
N LEU A 125 8.77 12.32 -7.04
CA LEU A 125 8.12 13.64 -7.16
C LEU A 125 8.41 14.31 -8.52
N MET A 126 9.63 14.17 -9.05
CA MET A 126 9.98 14.72 -10.36
C MET A 126 9.21 14.03 -11.49
N ASP A 127 9.07 12.71 -11.43
CA ASP A 127 8.28 11.95 -12.41
C ASP A 127 6.78 12.28 -12.34
N MET A 128 6.29 12.72 -11.16
CA MET A 128 4.92 13.18 -10.96
C MET A 128 4.68 14.62 -11.45
N GLY A 129 5.68 15.50 -11.35
CA GLY A 129 5.55 16.94 -11.63
C GLY A 129 5.91 17.38 -13.05
N VAL A 130 6.48 16.50 -13.87
CA VAL A 130 7.02 16.84 -15.21
C VAL A 130 6.24 16.16 -16.36
N LYS A 131 4.91 16.02 -16.23
CA LYS A 131 4.04 15.66 -17.36
C LYS A 131 2.90 16.64 -17.55
#